data_AF-A0A4Q3AHQ4-F1
#
_entry.id   AF-A0A4Q3AHQ4-F1
#
_cell.length_a   1.000
_cell.length_b   1.000
_cell.length_c   1.000
_cell.angle_alpha   90.00
_cell.angle_beta   90.00
_cell.angle_gamma   90.00
#
_symmetry.space_group_name_H-M   'P 1'
#
loop_
_entity.id
_entity.type
_entity.pdbx_description
1 polymer ?
#
loop_
_entity_poly.entity_id
_entity_poly.type
_entity_poly.pdbx_seq_one_letter_code
_entity_poly.pdbx_strand_id
1 'polypeptide(L)'
;LGDDALASRYADGSLVLSRLCPVDYHRFHFPATGTPGTTKVINGPLFSVSPIALRLRLSYLWENKRTITKLETDDLGTVLLLEIGATCVGSILQTFTPGKPVTKGDEKGYFAFGGSSTITIFEPGAVKLADDLVEYSSKQIELYAKVGTRMAD
;
A
#
# COMPACT_ATOMS: atom_id res chain seq x y z
N LEU A 1 -11.57 -1.58 -2.83
CA LEU A 1 -11.04 -2.93 -3.14
C LEU A 1 -11.68 -3.58 -4.39
N GLY A 2 -12.77 -3.03 -4.94
CA GLY A 2 -13.43 -3.60 -6.13
C GLY A 2 -14.08 -4.96 -5.87
N ASP A 3 -14.45 -5.20 -4.61
CA ASP A 3 -15.03 -6.43 -4.06
C ASP A 3 -15.60 -6.08 -2.68
N ASP A 4 -16.92 -6.18 -2.52
CA ASP A 4 -17.64 -5.76 -1.31
C ASP A 4 -17.48 -6.75 -0.16
N ALA A 5 -17.38 -8.05 -0.47
CA ALA A 5 -17.12 -9.07 0.54
C ALA A 5 -15.71 -8.90 1.11
N LEU A 6 -14.73 -8.65 0.24
CA LEU A 6 -13.39 -8.31 0.67
C LEU A 6 -13.38 -7.00 1.46
N ALA A 7 -14.09 -5.95 1.02
CA ALA A 7 -14.16 -4.69 1.77
C ALA A 7 -14.75 -4.87 3.17
N SER A 8 -15.80 -5.68 3.31
CA SER A 8 -16.46 -5.94 4.60
C SER A 8 -15.51 -6.59 5.61
N ARG A 9 -14.63 -7.49 5.16
CA ARG A 9 -13.63 -8.15 6.03
C ARG A 9 -12.61 -7.18 6.65
N TYR A 10 -12.35 -6.03 6.00
CA TYR A 10 -11.34 -5.05 6.44
C TYR A 10 -11.97 -3.71 6.85
N ALA A 11 -13.29 -3.64 7.04
CA ALA A 11 -14.02 -2.39 7.26
C ALA A 11 -13.50 -1.61 8.49
N ASP A 12 -13.20 -2.33 9.57
CA ASP A 12 -12.64 -1.79 10.82
C ASP A 12 -11.14 -2.10 10.96
N GLY A 13 -10.48 -2.37 9.84
CA GLY A 13 -9.06 -2.70 9.77
C GLY A 13 -8.15 -1.48 9.84
N SER A 14 -6.86 -1.72 10.11
CA SER A 14 -5.82 -0.69 10.07
C SER A 14 -5.29 -0.50 8.65
N LEU A 15 -5.05 0.75 8.26
CA LEU A 15 -4.51 1.10 6.96
C LEU A 15 -3.32 2.04 7.10
N VAL A 16 -2.23 1.75 6.38
CA VAL A 16 -1.07 2.63 6.24
C VAL A 16 -0.94 3.06 4.79
N LEU A 17 -0.97 4.39 4.56
CA LEU A 17 -0.74 5.01 3.26
C LEU A 17 0.68 5.58 3.22
N SER A 18 1.46 5.13 2.24
CA SER A 18 2.81 5.66 1.97
C SER A 18 2.81 6.35 0.61
N ARG A 19 3.15 7.64 0.59
CA ARG A 19 3.24 8.44 -0.63
C ARG A 19 4.70 8.59 -1.05
N LEU A 20 4.96 8.39 -2.34
CA LEU A 20 6.29 8.52 -2.93
C LEU A 20 6.32 9.78 -3.80
N CYS A 21 7.12 10.75 -3.38
CA CYS A 21 7.45 11.94 -4.16
C CYS A 21 8.38 11.57 -5.32
N PRO A 22 8.46 12.38 -6.39
CA PRO A 22 9.25 12.05 -7.58
C PRO A 22 10.75 11.76 -7.37
N VAL A 23 11.31 12.21 -6.24
CA VAL A 23 12.73 12.02 -5.88
C VAL A 23 12.93 10.85 -4.91
N ASP A 24 11.85 10.21 -4.48
CA ASP A 24 11.91 9.12 -3.50
C ASP A 24 12.30 7.79 -4.18
N TYR A 25 12.59 6.78 -3.35
CA TYR A 25 12.87 5.44 -3.82
C TYR A 25 11.58 4.72 -4.26
N HIS A 26 11.41 4.53 -5.57
CA HIS A 26 10.18 4.00 -6.18
C HIS A 26 10.08 2.46 -6.25
N ARG A 27 10.83 1.72 -5.44
CA ARG A 27 10.60 0.29 -5.25
C ARG A 27 9.90 0.04 -3.92
N PHE A 28 9.07 -0.99 -3.88
CA PHE A 28 8.29 -1.38 -2.72
C PHE A 28 8.57 -2.84 -2.36
N HIS A 29 8.46 -3.12 -1.06
CA HIS A 29 8.94 -4.35 -0.44
C HIS A 29 7.82 -5.00 0.36
N PHE A 30 7.95 -6.30 0.64
CA PHE A 30 7.01 -7.01 1.49
C PHE A 30 7.12 -6.53 2.95
N PRO A 31 6.01 -6.11 3.59
CA PRO A 31 6.04 -5.61 4.96
C PRO A 31 6.18 -6.70 6.03
N ALA A 32 5.90 -7.95 5.66
CA ALA A 32 5.90 -9.12 6.53
C ALA A 32 6.34 -10.36 5.74
N THR A 33 6.78 -11.38 6.46
CA THR A 33 7.02 -12.72 5.93
C THR A 33 5.68 -13.39 5.62
N GLY A 34 5.59 -14.10 4.51
CA GLY A 34 4.35 -14.77 4.13
C GLY A 34 4.38 -15.35 2.72
N THR A 35 3.21 -15.72 2.23
CA THR A 35 3.02 -16.23 0.86
C THR A 35 2.11 -15.30 0.07
N PRO A 36 2.64 -14.57 -0.93
CA PRO A 36 1.83 -13.66 -1.73
C PRO A 36 1.04 -14.42 -2.79
N GLY A 37 -0.24 -14.08 -2.93
CA GLY A 37 -1.10 -14.55 -4.01
C GLY A 37 -0.88 -13.80 -5.32
N THR A 38 -1.69 -14.15 -6.33
CA THR A 38 -1.68 -13.45 -7.61
C THR A 38 -2.08 -12.00 -7.45
N THR A 39 -1.34 -11.10 -8.11
CA THR A 39 -1.67 -9.67 -8.12
C THR A 39 -2.87 -9.41 -9.04
N LYS A 40 -3.93 -8.82 -8.50
CA LYS A 40 -5.10 -8.35 -9.26
C LYS A 40 -4.87 -6.90 -9.70
N VAL A 41 -5.06 -6.61 -10.98
CA VAL A 41 -5.08 -5.23 -11.50
C VAL A 41 -6.51 -4.71 -11.48
N ILE A 42 -6.72 -3.51 -10.95
CA ILE A 42 -7.96 -2.75 -11.09
C ILE A 42 -7.65 -1.54 -11.94
N ASN A 43 -8.25 -1.48 -13.14
CA ASN A 43 -8.07 -0.37 -14.05
C ASN A 43 -8.83 0.87 -13.54
N GLY A 44 -8.33 2.03 -13.94
CA GLY A 44 -8.87 3.33 -13.57
C GLY A 44 -8.05 4.46 -14.20
N PRO A 45 -8.45 5.72 -13.98
CA PRO A 45 -7.66 6.90 -14.35
C PRO A 45 -6.31 6.96 -13.63
N LEU A 46 -5.52 7.98 -13.96
CA LEU A 46 -4.21 8.27 -13.36
C LEU A 46 -4.20 9.71 -12.83
N PHE A 47 -5.07 9.99 -11.87
CA PHE A 47 -5.10 11.29 -11.18
C PHE A 47 -3.85 11.48 -10.31
N SER A 48 -3.54 12.75 -10.01
CA SER A 48 -2.40 13.08 -9.16
C SER A 48 -2.67 12.62 -7.73
N VAL A 49 -1.66 12.06 -7.09
CA VAL A 49 -1.66 11.70 -5.66
C VAL A 49 -0.88 12.71 -4.83
N SER A 50 -0.62 13.91 -5.35
CA SER A 50 0.05 14.97 -4.59
C SER A 50 -0.80 15.42 -3.39
N PRO A 51 -0.20 15.99 -2.32
CA PRO A 51 -0.96 16.46 -1.16
C PRO A 51 -2.09 17.43 -1.51
N ILE A 52 -1.88 18.30 -2.50
CA ILE A 52 -2.91 19.24 -2.97
C ILE A 52 -4.07 18.48 -3.62
N ALA A 53 -3.79 17.50 -4.47
CA ALA A 53 -4.82 16.70 -5.12
C ALA A 53 -5.63 15.85 -4.12
N LEU A 54 -4.96 15.22 -3.15
CA LEU A 54 -5.61 14.38 -2.14
C LEU A 54 -6.44 15.19 -1.15
N ARG A 55 -6.03 16.43 -0.83
CA ARG A 55 -6.85 17.37 -0.04
C ARG A 55 -8.15 17.78 -0.76
N LEU A 56 -8.13 17.83 -2.09
CA LEU A 56 -9.32 18.13 -2.88
C LEU A 56 -10.24 16.92 -3.01
N ARG A 57 -9.67 15.75 -3.30
CA ARG A 57 -10.43 14.52 -3.53
C ARG A 57 -9.63 13.29 -3.18
N LEU A 58 -9.84 12.78 -1.97
CA LEU A 58 -9.20 11.56 -1.48
C LEU A 58 -9.53 10.33 -2.36
N SER A 59 -10.66 10.37 -3.07
CA SER A 59 -11.12 9.27 -3.90
C SER A 59 -10.20 8.92 -5.07
N TYR A 60 -9.28 9.81 -5.45
CA TYR A 60 -8.23 9.50 -6.41
C TYR A 60 -7.42 8.25 -6.03
N LEU A 61 -7.25 7.96 -4.73
CA LEU A 61 -6.56 6.74 -4.28
C LEU A 61 -7.28 5.45 -4.73
N TRP A 62 -8.61 5.40 -4.64
CA TRP A 62 -9.39 4.19 -4.97
C TRP A 62 -10.04 4.23 -6.35
N GLU A 63 -10.04 5.38 -7.03
CA GLU A 63 -10.44 5.51 -8.43
C GLU A 63 -9.27 5.17 -9.36
N ASN A 64 -8.04 5.53 -9.00
CA ASN A 64 -6.89 5.31 -9.86
C ASN A 64 -6.65 3.83 -10.18
N LYS A 65 -5.97 3.61 -11.32
CA LYS A 65 -5.38 2.31 -11.65
C LYS A 65 -4.50 1.87 -10.49
N ARG A 66 -4.73 0.65 -10.00
CA ARG A 66 -4.02 0.09 -8.86
C ARG A 66 -3.92 -1.42 -8.95
N THR A 67 -2.98 -1.98 -8.19
CA THR A 67 -2.85 -3.42 -7.98
C THR A 67 -3.27 -3.78 -6.57
N ILE A 68 -3.69 -5.03 -6.37
CA ILE A 68 -3.94 -5.62 -5.06
C ILE A 68 -3.26 -6.99 -5.03
N THR A 69 -2.40 -7.21 -4.06
CA THR A 69 -1.81 -8.50 -3.74
C THR A 69 -2.25 -8.89 -2.33
N LYS A 70 -2.79 -10.09 -2.16
CA LYS A 70 -3.03 -10.68 -0.83
C LYS A 70 -1.74 -11.35 -0.38
N LEU A 71 -1.29 -11.06 0.84
CA LEU A 71 -0.17 -11.72 1.48
C LEU A 71 -0.74 -12.53 2.65
N GLU A 72 -0.71 -13.85 2.54
CA GLU A 72 -1.06 -14.72 3.65
C GLU A 72 0.12 -14.80 4.61
N THR A 73 -0.10 -14.48 5.88
CA THR A 73 0.93 -14.46 6.93
C THR A 73 0.48 -15.34 8.10
N ASP A 74 1.44 -15.87 8.84
CA ASP A 74 1.13 -16.74 9.99
C ASP A 74 0.56 -15.94 11.17
N ASP A 75 1.05 -14.72 11.40
CA ASP A 75 0.73 -13.94 12.61
C ASP A 75 -0.25 -12.77 12.38
N LEU A 76 -0.35 -12.24 11.16
CA LEU A 76 -1.14 -11.03 10.84
C LEU A 76 -2.41 -11.34 10.04
N GLY A 77 -2.71 -12.63 9.83
CA GLY A 77 -3.77 -13.06 8.92
C GLY A 77 -3.46 -12.71 7.46
N THR A 78 -4.48 -12.31 6.71
CA THR A 78 -4.26 -11.86 5.32
C THR A 78 -4.00 -10.35 5.29
N VAL A 79 -2.83 -9.94 4.81
CA VAL A 79 -2.49 -8.52 4.60
C VAL A 79 -2.76 -8.14 3.15
N LEU A 80 -3.43 -7.01 2.90
CA LEU A 80 -3.61 -6.48 1.55
C LEU A 80 -2.53 -5.46 1.23
N LEU A 81 -1.82 -5.70 0.13
CA LEU A 81 -0.80 -4.80 -0.41
C LEU A 81 -1.31 -4.18 -1.70
N LEU A 82 -1.41 -2.86 -1.71
CA LEU A 82 -1.88 -2.10 -2.85
C LEU A 82 -0.82 -1.15 -3.35
N GLU A 83 -0.68 -1.08 -4.67
CA GLU A 83 0.13 -0.06 -5.32
C GLU A 83 -0.75 0.76 -6.25
N ILE A 84 -0.68 2.08 -6.12
CA ILE A 84 -1.57 3.03 -6.78
C ILE A 84 -0.73 3.86 -7.74
N GLY A 85 -1.08 3.76 -9.02
CA GLY A 85 -0.51 4.61 -10.06
C GLY A 85 -1.04 6.04 -9.93
N ALA A 86 -0.28 6.99 -10.46
CA ALA A 86 -0.69 8.40 -10.51
C ALA A 86 -0.37 9.00 -11.88
N THR A 87 -0.59 10.29 -12.04
CA THR A 87 -0.33 11.01 -13.29
C THR A 87 1.07 10.73 -13.84
N CYS A 88 1.13 10.31 -15.11
CA CYS A 88 2.34 9.84 -15.80
C CYS A 88 2.96 8.53 -15.27
N VAL A 89 2.34 7.87 -14.29
CA VAL A 89 2.81 6.64 -13.63
C VAL A 89 1.77 5.53 -13.75
N GLY A 90 1.70 4.93 -14.94
CA GLY A 90 0.77 3.84 -15.23
C GLY A 90 1.34 2.43 -15.00
N SER A 91 2.66 2.33 -14.82
CA SER A 91 3.41 1.08 -14.86
C SER A 91 3.80 0.64 -13.46
N ILE A 92 3.04 -0.33 -12.95
CA ILE A 92 3.27 -0.99 -11.66
C ILE A 92 3.76 -2.40 -11.98
N LEU A 93 5.01 -2.70 -11.65
CA LEU A 93 5.66 -3.96 -12.00
C LEU A 93 5.93 -4.76 -10.74
N GLN A 94 5.50 -6.02 -10.74
CA GLN A 94 5.71 -6.96 -9.64
C GLN A 94 6.91 -7.84 -9.99
N THR A 95 7.84 -8.03 -9.06
CA THR A 95 9.08 -8.82 -9.27
C THR A 95 9.06 -10.16 -8.54
N PHE A 96 8.03 -10.41 -7.72
CA PHE A 96 7.84 -11.68 -7.01
C PHE A 96 7.10 -12.74 -7.85
N THR A 97 7.16 -14.00 -7.42
CA THR A 97 6.37 -15.11 -7.98
C THR A 97 5.22 -15.48 -7.03
N PRO A 98 3.94 -15.41 -7.45
CA PRO A 98 2.82 -15.85 -6.63
C PRO A 98 2.97 -17.28 -6.13
N GLY A 99 2.58 -17.53 -4.87
CA GLY A 99 2.68 -18.83 -4.21
C GLY A 99 4.08 -19.20 -3.71
N LYS A 100 5.11 -18.41 -4.03
CA LYS A 100 6.47 -18.61 -3.48
C LYS A 100 6.62 -17.81 -2.18
N PRO A 101 7.06 -18.43 -1.07
CA PRO A 101 7.29 -17.72 0.19
C PRO A 101 8.27 -16.55 0.03
N VAL A 102 8.02 -15.47 0.77
CA VAL A 102 8.84 -14.26 0.82
C VAL A 102 9.13 -13.90 2.28
N THR A 103 10.27 -13.26 2.51
CA THR A 103 10.67 -12.73 3.81
C THR A 103 10.34 -11.24 3.89
N LYS A 104 10.04 -10.74 5.10
CA LYS A 104 9.94 -9.31 5.35
C LYS A 104 11.15 -8.56 4.78
N GLY A 105 10.89 -7.53 3.98
CA GLY A 105 11.92 -6.72 3.32
C GLY A 105 12.31 -7.20 1.92
N ASP A 106 11.88 -8.39 1.48
CA ASP A 106 12.08 -8.82 0.10
C ASP A 106 11.42 -7.84 -0.87
N GLU A 107 12.03 -7.62 -2.03
CA GLU A 107 11.46 -6.77 -3.05
C GLU A 107 10.15 -7.37 -3.58
N LYS A 108 9.09 -6.55 -3.60
CA LYS A 108 7.80 -6.92 -4.18
C LYS A 108 7.67 -6.39 -5.61
N GLY A 109 8.19 -5.19 -5.86
CA GLY A 109 8.09 -4.56 -7.18
C GLY A 109 8.50 -3.10 -7.19
N TYR A 110 8.15 -2.41 -8.27
CA TYR A 110 8.47 -0.99 -8.46
C TYR A 110 7.49 -0.26 -9.38
N PHE A 111 7.49 1.06 -9.26
CA PHE A 111 6.81 1.97 -10.20
C PHE A 111 7.80 2.42 -11.27
N ALA A 112 7.44 2.31 -12.54
CA ALA A 112 8.25 2.88 -13.61
C ALA A 112 7.87 4.35 -13.82
N PHE A 113 8.71 5.24 -13.26
CA PHE A 113 8.74 6.71 -13.40
C PHE A 113 7.58 7.50 -12.76
N GLY A 114 7.88 8.51 -11.94
CA GLY A 114 6.96 9.53 -11.39
C GLY A 114 6.38 9.24 -10.00
N GLY A 115 5.53 10.14 -9.50
CA GLY A 115 4.91 10.02 -8.16
C GLY A 115 3.92 8.86 -8.04
N SER A 116 3.87 8.21 -6.88
CA SER A 116 3.00 7.05 -6.65
C SER A 116 2.62 6.90 -5.18
N SER A 117 1.81 5.90 -4.85
CA SER A 117 1.49 5.57 -3.46
C SER A 117 1.32 4.08 -3.27
N THR A 118 1.64 3.61 -2.08
CA THR A 118 1.31 2.25 -1.64
C THR A 118 0.37 2.32 -0.45
N ILE A 119 -0.50 1.32 -0.35
CA ILE A 119 -1.40 1.14 0.80
C ILE A 119 -1.20 -0.27 1.32
N THR A 120 -1.01 -0.39 2.64
CA THR A 120 -1.02 -1.68 3.35
C THR A 120 -2.26 -1.71 4.24
N ILE A 121 -3.07 -2.76 4.14
CA ILE A 121 -4.30 -2.92 4.92
C ILE A 121 -4.21 -4.22 5.72
N PHE A 122 -4.53 -4.11 7.00
CA PHE A 122 -4.57 -5.21 7.95
C PHE A 122 -6.02 -5.48 8.38
N GLU A 123 -6.30 -6.71 8.76
CA GLU A 123 -7.58 -7.05 9.38
C GLU A 123 -7.77 -6.33 10.73
N PRO A 124 -9.01 -6.19 11.21
CA PRO A 124 -9.28 -5.60 12.51
C PRO A 124 -8.49 -6.30 13.62
N GLY A 125 -7.73 -5.51 14.41
CA GLY A 125 -6.95 -6.02 15.54
C GLY A 125 -5.67 -6.78 15.18
N ALA A 126 -5.32 -6.92 13.89
CA ALA A 126 -4.13 -7.68 13.48
C ALA A 126 -2.80 -6.97 13.81
N VAL A 127 -2.81 -5.65 13.97
CA VAL A 127 -1.60 -4.85 14.25
C VAL A 127 -1.89 -3.70 15.21
N LYS A 128 -0.87 -3.30 15.97
CA LYS A 128 -0.82 -1.99 16.63
C LYS A 128 0.06 -1.05 15.81
N LEU A 129 -0.53 -0.03 15.19
CA LEU A 129 0.26 0.98 14.47
C LEU A 129 1.22 1.72 15.41
N ALA A 130 2.38 2.12 14.89
CA ALA A 130 3.38 2.85 15.65
C ALA A 130 2.80 4.15 16.24
N ASP A 131 3.17 4.47 17.49
CA ASP A 131 2.54 5.57 18.24
C ASP A 131 2.75 6.94 17.55
N ASP A 132 3.91 7.15 16.92
CA ASP A 132 4.20 8.36 16.13
C ASP A 132 3.32 8.44 14.87
N LEU A 133 3.14 7.32 14.16
CA LEU A 133 2.26 7.25 13.00
C LEU A 133 0.82 7.63 13.37
N VAL A 134 0.31 7.15 14.50
CA VAL A 134 -1.03 7.50 15.01
C VAL A 134 -1.09 8.97 15.41
N GLU A 135 -0.11 9.47 16.17
CA GLU A 135 -0.06 10.85 16.63
C GLU A 135 -0.07 11.85 15.47
N TYR A 136 0.81 11.67 14.47
CA TYR A 136 0.93 12.59 13.35
C TYR A 136 -0.25 12.48 12.38
N SER A 137 -0.80 11.27 12.20
CA SER A 137 -2.02 11.08 11.40
C SER A 137 -3.21 11.84 11.99
N SER A 138 -3.35 11.88 13.33
CA SER A 138 -4.42 12.66 14.00
C SER A 138 -4.32 14.17 13.74
N LYS A 139 -3.12 14.65 13.39
CA LYS A 139 -2.82 16.05 13.04
C LYS A 139 -2.82 16.30 11.52
N GLN A 140 -3.12 15.27 10.72
CA GLN A 140 -3.05 15.32 9.25
C GLN A 140 -1.65 15.68 8.71
N ILE A 141 -0.60 15.22 9.40
CA ILE A 141 0.80 15.47 9.04
C ILE A 141 1.42 14.15 8.57
N GLU A 142 2.05 14.18 7.40
CA GLU A 142 2.82 13.05 6.89
C GLU A 142 4.16 12.93 7.62
N LEU A 143 4.58 11.71 7.90
CA LEU A 143 5.91 11.41 8.43
C LEU A 143 6.86 11.02 7.30
N TYR A 144 8.09 11.54 7.38
CA TYR A 144 9.15 11.04 6.50
C TYR A 144 9.66 9.71 7.02
N ALA A 145 9.54 8.65 6.21
CA ALA A 145 9.97 7.30 6.54
C ALA A 145 11.02 6.80 5.55
N LYS A 146 11.97 6.01 6.05
CA LYS A 146 12.93 5.28 5.23
C LYS A 146 12.49 3.82 5.13
N VAL A 147 13.02 3.10 4.14
CA VAL A 147 12.87 1.64 4.10
C VAL A 147 13.39 1.05 5.41
N GLY A 148 12.57 0.22 6.06
CA GLY A 148 12.87 -0.36 7.37
C GLY A 148 12.35 0.46 8.57
N THR A 149 11.80 1.66 8.38
CA THR A 149 11.08 2.37 9.44
C THR A 149 9.90 1.52 9.92
N ARG A 150 9.74 1.41 11.24
CA ARG A 150 8.67 0.64 11.87
C ARG A 150 7.32 1.31 11.58
N MET A 151 6.37 0.55 11.03
CA MET A 151 4.99 1.02 10.80
C MET A 151 4.00 0.51 11.85
N ALA A 152 4.24 -0.70 12.39
CA ALA A 152 3.35 -1.37 13.32
C ALA A 152 4.10 -2.48 14.07
N ASP A 153 3.56 -2.86 15.23
CA ASP A 153 3.87 -4.07 15.98
C ASP A 153 2.80 -5.14 15.72
#